data_AF-A0A368FWC7-F1
#
_entry.id   AF-A0A368FWC7-F1
#
_cell.length_a   1.000
_cell.length_b   1.000
_cell.length_c   1.000
_cell.angle_alpha   90.00
_cell.angle_beta   90.00
_cell.angle_gamma   90.00
#
_symmetry.space_group_name_H-M   'P 1'
#
loop_
_entity.id
_entity.type
_entity.pdbx_description
1 polymer ?
#
loop_
_entity_poly.entity_id
_entity_poly.type
_entity_poly.pdbx_seq_one_letter_code
_entity_poly.pdbx_strand_id
1 'polypeptide(L)'
;MNILRKQVIVGTVRGRVLFYSVSGGELMAEVSAHARAVTCISVAPESAYVLTGSEDGRFIVYKLHTRKPQAYQVRLFVPNAPVYHFWQISNSV
;
A
#
# COMPACT_ATOMS: atom_id res chain seq x y z
N MET A 1 -18.89 -7.24 -18.86
CA MET A 1 -18.08 -8.36 -18.34
C MET A 1 -16.77 -7.75 -17.82
N ASN A 2 -16.69 -7.49 -16.51
CA ASN A 2 -15.54 -6.80 -15.93
C ASN A 2 -14.30 -7.69 -16.08
N ILE A 3 -13.33 -7.22 -16.86
CA ILE A 3 -11.97 -7.76 -16.92
C ILE A 3 -11.33 -7.38 -15.58
N LEU A 4 -11.71 -8.09 -14.51
CA LEU A 4 -11.07 -7.96 -13.21
C LEU A 4 -9.60 -8.29 -13.44
N ARG A 5 -8.77 -7.29 -13.13
CA ARG A 5 -7.34 -7.27 -13.35
C ARG A 5 -6.75 -8.55 -12.76
N LYS A 6 -6.46 -9.53 -13.61
CA LYS A 6 -5.89 -10.81 -13.19
C LYS A 6 -4.43 -10.55 -12.83
N GLN A 7 -4.17 -10.26 -11.57
CA GLN A 7 -2.85 -9.94 -11.05
C GLN A 7 -2.50 -10.87 -9.88
N VAL A 8 -1.23 -11.25 -9.79
CA VAL A 8 -0.67 -11.93 -8.62
C VAL A 8 0.18 -10.92 -7.87
N ILE A 9 0.00 -10.87 -6.55
CA ILE A 9 0.77 -10.01 -5.65
C ILE A 9 1.63 -10.92 -4.78
N VAL A 10 2.95 -10.68 -4.77
CA VAL A 10 3.91 -11.51 -4.05
C VAL A 10 4.73 -10.64 -3.10
N GLY A 11 4.82 -11.06 -1.85
CA GLY A 11 5.69 -10.45 -0.84
C GLY A 11 7.01 -11.20 -0.74
N THR A 12 8.10 -10.48 -0.54
CA THR A 12 9.44 -11.08 -0.45
C THR A 12 10.06 -10.90 0.92
N VAL A 13 11.03 -11.76 1.25
CA VAL A 13 11.83 -11.66 2.48
C VAL A 13 12.70 -10.40 2.54
N ARG A 14 12.88 -9.70 1.41
CA ARG A 14 13.62 -8.42 1.31
C ARG A 14 12.71 -7.19 1.37
N GLY A 15 11.44 -7.36 1.75
CA GLY A 15 10.51 -6.24 1.88
C GLY A 15 9.98 -5.68 0.57
N ARG A 16 10.19 -6.41 -0.53
CA ARG A 16 9.65 -6.05 -1.85
C ARG A 16 8.29 -6.68 -2.07
N VAL A 17 7.42 -5.97 -2.77
CA VAL A 17 6.12 -6.43 -3.24
C VAL A 17 6.13 -6.42 -4.76
N LEU A 18 5.85 -7.58 -5.35
CA LEU A 18 5.88 -7.81 -6.79
C LEU A 18 4.45 -7.96 -7.32
N PHE A 19 4.18 -7.36 -8.46
CA PHE A 19 2.90 -7.46 -9.17
C PHE A 19 3.12 -8.16 -10.50
N TYR A 20 2.46 -9.29 -10.70
CA TYR A 20 2.53 -10.05 -11.94
C TYR A 20 1.19 -10.04 -12.67
N SER A 21 1.25 -10.05 -14.00
CA SER A 21 0.10 -10.32 -14.85
C SER A 21 -0.16 -11.81 -14.89
N VAL A 22 -1.40 -12.24 -14.64
CA VAL A 22 -1.77 -13.66 -14.78
C VAL A 22 -1.86 -14.06 -16.25
N SER A 23 -2.16 -13.10 -17.14
CA SER A 23 -2.43 -13.41 -18.55
C SER A 23 -1.16 -13.78 -19.30
N GLY A 24 -0.03 -13.14 -19.01
CA GLY A 24 1.25 -13.42 -19.68
C GLY A 24 2.40 -13.79 -18.73
N GLY A 25 2.18 -13.78 -17.42
CA GLY A 25 3.20 -14.12 -16.43
C GLY A 25 4.29 -13.05 -16.26
N GLU A 26 4.14 -11.89 -16.89
CA GLU A 26 5.12 -10.81 -16.82
C GLU A 26 5.07 -10.05 -15.49
N LEU A 27 6.25 -9.65 -15.01
CA LEU A 27 6.39 -8.74 -13.88
C LEU A 27 5.94 -7.35 -14.32
N MET A 28 4.83 -6.86 -13.77
CA MET A 28 4.27 -5.55 -14.08
C MET A 28 4.91 -4.44 -13.24
N ALA A 29 5.20 -4.72 -11.97
CA ALA A 29 5.79 -3.75 -11.06
C ALA A 29 6.50 -4.43 -9.89
N GLU A 30 7.53 -3.75 -9.37
CA GLU A 30 8.24 -4.11 -8.15
C GLU A 30 8.33 -2.87 -7.25
N VAL A 31 7.87 -3.01 -6.01
CA VAL A 31 7.81 -1.93 -5.04
C VAL A 31 8.63 -2.30 -3.82
N SER A 32 9.61 -1.46 -3.46
CA SER A 32 10.32 -1.58 -2.18
C SER A 32 9.43 -1.02 -1.07
N ALA A 33 8.55 -1.86 -0.54
CA ALA A 33 7.51 -1.48 0.40
C ALA A 33 8.01 -1.40 1.84
N HIS A 34 8.82 -2.38 2.26
CA HIS A 34 9.20 -2.60 3.65
C HIS A 34 10.71 -2.73 3.81
N ALA A 35 11.21 -2.44 5.01
CA ALA A 35 12.64 -2.60 5.34
C ALA A 35 13.01 -4.05 5.67
N ARG A 36 12.02 -4.90 5.94
CA ARG A 36 12.18 -6.31 6.31
C ARG A 36 11.17 -7.19 5.57
N ALA A 37 11.19 -8.50 5.83
CA ALA A 37 10.33 -9.47 5.18
C ALA A 37 8.85 -9.06 5.20
N VAL A 38 8.18 -9.16 4.05
CA VAL A 38 6.73 -9.08 3.98
C VAL A 38 6.18 -10.39 4.53
N THR A 39 5.39 -10.33 5.60
CA THR A 39 4.87 -11.51 6.31
C THR A 39 3.42 -11.81 5.94
N CYS A 40 2.67 -10.82 5.49
CA CYS A 40 1.27 -10.99 5.10
C CYS A 40 0.83 -10.02 4.02
N ILE A 41 -0.11 -10.46 3.19
CA ILE A 41 -0.76 -9.67 2.14
C ILE A 41 -2.25 -9.96 2.17
N SER A 42 -3.07 -8.92 2.12
CA SER A 42 -4.53 -9.04 2.00
C SER A 42 -5.05 -8.12 0.90
N VAL A 43 -6.01 -8.60 0.11
CA VAL A 43 -6.57 -7.86 -1.03
C VAL A 43 -8.07 -7.68 -0.82
N ALA A 44 -8.55 -6.45 -0.95
CA ALA A 44 -9.96 -6.11 -0.97
C ALA A 44 -10.37 -5.76 -2.41
N PRO A 45 -10.86 -6.73 -3.21
CA PRO A 45 -11.09 -6.55 -4.65
C PRO A 45 -12.19 -5.53 -4.94
N GLU A 46 -13.29 -5.55 -4.19
CA GLU A 46 -14.44 -4.64 -4.38
C GLU A 46 -14.07 -3.17 -4.19
N SER A 47 -13.13 -2.88 -3.29
CA SER A 47 -12.65 -1.52 -3.01
C SER A 47 -11.29 -1.20 -3.65
N ALA A 48 -10.72 -2.18 -4.37
CA ALA A 48 -9.39 -2.22 -4.94
C ALA A 48 -8.31 -1.68 -3.97
N TYR A 49 -8.20 -2.30 -2.79
CA TYR A 49 -7.12 -2.07 -1.85
C TYR A 49 -6.25 -3.31 -1.66
N VAL A 50 -4.99 -3.09 -1.31
CA VAL A 50 -4.03 -4.11 -0.89
C VAL A 50 -3.40 -3.66 0.40
N LEU A 51 -3.37 -4.54 1.39
CA LEU A 51 -2.64 -4.34 2.64
C LEU A 51 -1.45 -5.28 2.66
N THR A 52 -0.27 -4.76 2.99
CA THR A 52 0.94 -5.54 3.22
C THR A 52 1.45 -5.31 4.64
N GLY A 53 1.84 -6.37 5.33
CA GLY A 53 2.47 -6.30 6.66
C GLY A 53 3.88 -6.89 6.65
N SER A 54 4.73 -6.40 7.54
CA SER A 54 6.14 -6.79 7.60
C SER A 54 6.65 -6.94 9.03
N GLU A 55 7.74 -7.70 9.18
CA GLU A 55 8.55 -7.77 10.41
C GLU A 55 9.20 -6.43 10.81
N ASP A 56 9.15 -5.41 9.96
CA ASP A 56 9.55 -4.05 10.34
C ASP A 56 8.55 -3.36 11.28
N GLY A 57 7.45 -4.04 11.62
CA GLY A 57 6.41 -3.55 12.52
C GLY A 57 5.44 -2.59 11.86
N ARG A 58 5.49 -2.44 10.53
CA ARG A 58 4.60 -1.56 9.76
C ARG A 58 3.71 -2.37 8.83
N PHE A 59 2.55 -1.79 8.55
CA PHE A 59 1.71 -2.20 7.44
C PHE A 59 1.51 -1.03 6.49
N ILE A 60 1.32 -1.32 5.21
CA ILE A 60 1.09 -0.32 4.15
C ILE A 60 -0.19 -0.69 3.42
N VAL A 61 -1.02 0.32 3.14
CA VAL A 61 -2.25 0.19 2.36
C VAL A 61 -2.07 0.87 1.02
N TYR A 62 -2.24 0.10 -0.05
CA TYR A 62 -2.21 0.56 -1.43
C TYR A 62 -3.62 0.57 -2.00
N LYS A 63 -3.91 1.57 -2.84
CA LYS A 63 -5.11 1.57 -3.70
C LYS A 63 -4.70 1.14 -5.10
N LEU A 64 -5.33 0.10 -5.63
CA LEU A 64 -5.07 -0.49 -6.95
C LEU A 64 -5.63 0.36 -8.12
N HIS A 65 -6.14 1.56 -7.83
CA HIS A 65 -6.65 2.47 -8.84
C HIS A 65 -5.52 3.33 -9.44
N THR A 66 -5.47 3.31 -10.76
CA THR A 66 -4.54 3.94 -11.69
C THR A 66 -3.87 5.27 -11.30
N ARG A 67 -2.54 5.27 -11.49
CA ARG A 67 -1.63 6.35 -11.91
C ARG A 67 -1.13 7.43 -10.95
N LYS A 68 -1.59 7.58 -9.70
CA LYS A 68 -0.86 8.40 -8.71
C LYS A 68 -0.96 7.84 -7.29
N PRO A 69 0.15 7.59 -6.58
CA PRO A 69 0.10 7.32 -5.15
C PRO A 69 -0.35 8.60 -4.45
N GLN A 70 -1.63 8.69 -4.08
CA GLN A 70 -2.05 9.68 -3.08
C GLN A 70 -1.61 9.13 -1.72
N ALA A 71 -0.67 9.82 -1.08
CA ALA A 71 -0.31 9.54 0.30
C ALA A 71 -1.56 9.72 1.17
N TYR A 72 -2.05 8.64 1.78
CA TYR A 72 -3.13 8.73 2.75
C TYR A 72 -2.59 9.43 4.00
N GLN A 73 -3.17 10.57 4.37
CA GLN A 73 -2.99 11.14 5.69
C GLN A 73 -3.88 10.39 6.67
N VAL A 74 -3.28 9.66 7.61
CA VAL A 74 -4.00 9.16 8.79
C VAL A 74 -4.21 10.35 9.71
N ARG A 75 -5.42 10.92 9.73
CA ARG A 75 -5.81 11.92 10.73
C ARG A 75 -6.44 11.21 11.91
N LEU A 76 -5.79 11.30 13.08
CA LEU A 76 -6.42 10.96 14.34
C LEU A 76 -7.37 12.10 14.71
N PHE A 77 -8.67 11.84 14.69
CA PHE A 77 -9.65 12.72 15.30
C PHE A 77 -9.71 12.40 16.79
N VAL A 78 -9.13 13.26 17.62
CA VAL A 78 -9.27 13.18 19.08
C VAL A 78 -10.36 14.17 19.48
N PRO A 79 -11.61 13.73 19.72
CA PRO A 79 -12.63 14.62 20.26
C PRO A 79 -12.19 15.00 21.68
N ASN A 80 -11.72 16.25 21.84
CA ASN A 80 -11.24 16.88 23.09
C ASN A 80 -9.73 16.89 23.36
N ALA A 81 -8.85 16.81 22.35
CA ALA A 81 -7.45 17.19 22.59
C ALA A 81 -7.36 18.72 22.82
N PRO A 82 -6.75 19.20 23.92
CA PRO A 82 -6.44 20.62 24.06
C PRO A 82 -5.49 21.03 22.93
N VAL A 83 -5.80 22.15 22.28
CA VAL A 83 -5.03 22.69 21.15
C VAL A 83 -3.62 23.05 21.63
N TYR A 84 -2.68 22.12 21.49
CA TYR A 84 -1.25 22.41 21.58
C TYR A 84 -0.64 22.20 20.20
N HIS A 85 -0.46 23.34 19.53
CA HIS A 85 0.49 23.67 18.45
C HIS A 85 0.97 22.56 17.49
N PHE A 86 0.51 22.68 16.25
CA PHE A 86 1.20 22.50 14.95
C PHE A 86 2.60 21.85 14.92
N TRP A 87 2.73 20.86 14.03
CA TRP A 87 3.78 20.87 12.99
C TRP A 87 3.19 20.47 11.64
N GLN A 88 3.26 21.41 10.69
CA GLN A 88 2.98 21.21 9.28
C GLN A 88 4.19 20.46 8.67
N ILE A 89 3.98 19.25 8.17
CA ILE A 89 4.92 18.68 7.19
C ILE A 89 4.40 19.09 5.82
N SER A 90 4.89 20.24 5.34
CA SER A 90 4.83 20.59 3.93
C SER A 90 5.69 19.59 3.16
N ASN A 91 5.13 18.97 2.13
CA ASN A 91 5.92 18.67 0.95
C ASN A 91 5.29 19.44 -0.21
N SER A 92 6.03 20.47 -0.62
CA SER A 92 5.83 21.27 -1.82
C SER A 92 5.98 20.39 -3.07
N VAL A 93 5.20 20.76 -4.10
CA VAL A 93 5.22 20.44 -5.54
C VAL A 93 6.11 19.31 -6.04
#